data_AF-A0A950UK59-F1
#
_entry.id   AF-A0A950UK59-F1
#
_cell.length_a   1.000
_cell.length_b   1.000
_cell.length_c   1.000
_cell.angle_alpha   90.00
_cell.angle_beta   90.00
_cell.angle_gamma   90.00
#
_symmetry.space_group_name_H-M   'P 1'
#
loop_
_entity.id
_entity.type
_entity.pdbx_description
1 polymer ?
#
loop_
_entity_poly.entity_id
_entity_poly.type
_entity_poly.pdbx_seq_one_letter_code
_entity_poly.pdbx_strand_id
1 'polypeptide(L)'
;MTSIDVGGQALAVPAPLAPSPPLSVLLTDEEATAPLLNALTVDQLYDLIGWCEQRAGVTLEAQLKEKLPRLLHEAGATLYVKGEADTESPALRVELVTDPNYEDGVYWDDTVYFHHGDTTVTDVDFEGTEIGDALADYSRLDRPVHGSNLFIDLATGEISAGSRWAA
;
A
#
# COMPACT_ATOMS: atom_id res chain seq x y z
N MET A 1 -26.78 -85.22 21.22
CA MET A 1 -26.47 -84.07 22.09
C MET A 1 -26.17 -82.89 21.18
N THR A 2 -27.15 -82.02 21.05
CA THR A 2 -27.22 -80.90 20.13
C THR A 2 -26.49 -79.71 20.77
N SER A 3 -25.43 -79.21 20.12
CA SER A 3 -24.72 -78.01 20.58
C SER A 3 -25.03 -76.85 19.65
N ILE A 4 -25.28 -75.71 20.28
CA ILE A 4 -26.06 -74.56 19.81
C ILE A 4 -25.26 -73.71 18.81
N ASP A 5 -25.93 -73.31 17.74
CA ASP A 5 -25.45 -72.38 16.71
C ASP A 5 -25.43 -70.93 17.24
N VAL A 6 -24.32 -70.24 16.96
CA VAL A 6 -23.99 -68.90 17.43
C VAL A 6 -24.55 -67.86 16.45
N GLY A 7 -25.77 -67.40 16.71
CA GLY A 7 -26.40 -66.29 15.99
C GLY A 7 -26.16 -64.93 16.67
N GLY A 8 -24.92 -64.43 16.65
CA GLY A 8 -24.59 -63.08 17.13
C GLY A 8 -24.94 -62.02 16.08
N GLN A 9 -26.16 -61.47 16.12
CA GLN A 9 -26.54 -60.29 15.33
C GLN A 9 -25.76 -59.05 15.83
N ALA A 10 -24.81 -58.57 15.04
CA ALA A 10 -24.24 -57.24 15.22
C ALA A 10 -25.22 -56.20 14.64
N LEU A 11 -26.00 -55.55 15.51
CA LEU A 11 -26.78 -54.36 15.14
C LEU A 11 -25.80 -53.21 14.87
N ALA A 12 -25.69 -52.79 13.62
CA ALA A 12 -24.94 -51.62 13.22
C ALA A 12 -25.54 -50.37 13.87
N VAL A 13 -24.78 -49.70 14.72
CA VAL A 13 -25.11 -48.38 15.25
C VAL A 13 -25.00 -47.37 14.10
N PRO A 14 -26.05 -46.61 13.74
CA PRO A 14 -25.92 -45.57 12.73
C PRO A 14 -24.94 -44.51 13.22
N ALA A 15 -23.93 -44.22 12.40
CA ALA A 15 -22.93 -43.19 12.70
C ALA A 15 -23.64 -41.84 12.96
N PRO A 16 -23.19 -41.06 13.95
CA PRO A 16 -23.75 -39.74 14.21
C PRO A 16 -23.56 -38.86 12.97
N LEU A 17 -24.65 -38.24 12.52
CA LEU A 17 -24.63 -37.20 11.48
C LEU A 17 -23.58 -36.15 11.87
N ALA A 18 -22.54 -36.01 11.06
CA ALA A 18 -21.57 -34.95 11.23
C ALA A 18 -22.31 -33.60 11.22
N PRO A 19 -22.04 -32.69 12.18
CA PRO A 19 -22.57 -31.34 12.09
C PRO A 19 -22.03 -30.71 10.81
N SER A 20 -22.93 -30.29 9.92
CA SER A 20 -22.54 -29.43 8.80
C SER A 20 -21.85 -28.19 9.38
N PRO A 21 -20.68 -27.78 8.87
CA PRO A 21 -20.10 -26.51 9.30
C PRO A 21 -21.09 -25.38 8.97
N PRO A 22 -21.23 -24.35 9.82
CA PRO A 22 -21.99 -23.18 9.43
C PRO A 22 -21.37 -22.63 8.15
N LEU A 23 -22.19 -22.45 7.12
CA LEU A 23 -21.85 -21.59 5.99
C LEU A 23 -21.63 -20.21 6.61
N SER A 24 -20.37 -19.84 6.86
CA SER A 24 -19.99 -18.46 7.05
C SER A 24 -20.36 -17.76 5.74
N VAL A 25 -21.56 -17.19 5.70
CA VAL A 25 -21.93 -16.22 4.66
C VAL A 25 -20.94 -15.09 4.83
N LEU A 26 -19.94 -15.05 3.95
CA LEU A 26 -19.09 -13.89 3.79
C LEU A 26 -20.00 -12.80 3.25
N LEU A 27 -20.56 -12.01 4.16
CA LEU A 27 -21.23 -10.76 3.80
C LEU A 27 -20.22 -9.93 3.02
N THR A 28 -20.69 -9.31 1.94
CA THR A 28 -19.92 -8.23 1.32
C THR A 28 -19.72 -7.10 2.31
N ASP A 29 -18.67 -6.30 2.15
CA ASP A 29 -18.39 -5.17 3.04
C ASP A 29 -19.60 -4.24 3.17
N GLU A 30 -20.35 -4.07 2.08
CA GLU A 30 -21.59 -3.30 2.02
C GLU A 30 -22.70 -3.93 2.88
N GLU A 31 -22.95 -5.24 2.75
CA GLU A 31 -23.97 -5.94 3.55
C GLU A 31 -23.61 -5.97 5.05
N ALA A 32 -22.31 -5.98 5.38
CA ALA A 32 -21.83 -5.93 6.75
C ALA A 32 -21.94 -4.53 7.37
N THR A 33 -21.73 -3.47 6.58
CA THR A 33 -21.73 -2.08 7.07
C THR A 33 -23.07 -1.37 6.97
N ALA A 34 -23.96 -1.76 6.05
CA ALA A 34 -25.25 -1.11 5.86
C ALA A 34 -26.10 -1.01 7.15
N PRO A 35 -26.22 -2.05 8.00
CA PRO A 35 -26.95 -1.93 9.26
C PRO A 35 -26.33 -0.94 10.25
N LEU A 36 -25.00 -0.80 10.25
CA LEU A 36 -24.27 0.14 11.10
C LEU A 36 -24.48 1.58 10.63
N LEU A 37 -24.44 1.82 9.32
CA LEU A 37 -24.67 3.15 8.73
C LEU A 37 -26.12 3.60 8.91
N ASN A 38 -27.09 2.69 8.75
CA ASN A 38 -28.52 2.99 8.91
C ASN A 38 -28.92 3.34 10.36
N ALA A 39 -28.08 3.01 11.34
CA ALA A 39 -28.32 3.35 12.74
C ALA A 39 -27.85 4.77 13.11
N LEU A 40 -27.10 5.44 12.24
CA LEU A 40 -26.54 6.77 12.48
C LEU A 40 -27.47 7.87 11.95
N THR A 41 -27.53 8.98 12.70
CA THR A 41 -28.12 10.22 12.19
C THR A 41 -27.24 10.85 11.11
N VAL A 42 -27.80 11.78 10.33
CA VAL A 42 -27.05 12.51 9.30
C VAL A 42 -25.81 13.21 9.86
N ASP A 43 -25.92 13.86 11.01
CA ASP A 43 -24.77 14.53 11.65
C ASP A 43 -23.69 13.54 12.06
N GLN A 44 -24.08 12.37 12.59
CA GLN A 44 -23.14 11.31 12.95
C GLN A 44 -22.50 10.64 11.74
N LEU A 45 -23.17 10.60 10.59
CA LEU A 45 -22.57 10.16 9.34
C LEU A 45 -21.51 11.15 8.86
N TYR A 46 -21.72 12.46 9.00
CA TYR A 46 -20.70 13.47 8.71
C TYR A 46 -19.50 13.35 9.67
N ASP A 47 -19.73 13.15 10.96
CA ASP A 47 -18.64 12.91 11.92
C ASP A 47 -17.87 11.62 11.58
N LEU A 48 -18.58 10.56 11.17
CA LEU A 48 -17.96 9.30 10.74
C LEU A 48 -17.09 9.50 9.50
N ILE A 49 -17.53 10.30 8.52
CA ILE A 49 -16.71 10.67 7.35
C ILE A 49 -15.42 11.33 7.83
N GLY A 50 -15.51 12.34 8.69
CA GLY A 50 -14.33 13.02 9.23
C GLY A 50 -13.37 12.09 9.98
N TRP A 51 -13.90 11.13 10.77
CA TRP A 51 -13.08 10.13 11.45
C TRP A 51 -12.44 9.13 10.48
N CYS A 52 -13.17 8.70 9.45
CA CYS A 52 -12.65 7.84 8.40
C CYS A 52 -11.52 8.53 7.63
N GLU A 53 -11.70 9.79 7.25
CA GLU A 53 -10.67 10.60 6.59
C GLU A 53 -9.44 10.76 7.47
N GLN A 54 -9.61 11.10 8.75
CA GLN A 54 -8.49 11.25 9.68
C GLN A 54 -7.75 9.92 9.89
N ARG A 55 -8.48 8.82 10.07
CA ARG A 55 -7.90 7.50 10.31
C ARG A 55 -7.25 6.92 9.06
N ALA A 56 -7.84 7.15 7.89
CA ALA A 56 -7.25 6.84 6.61
C ALA A 56 -5.95 7.64 6.43
N GLY A 57 -5.95 8.94 6.73
CA GLY A 57 -4.76 9.79 6.67
C GLY A 57 -3.61 9.26 7.53
N VAL A 58 -3.85 8.95 8.80
CA VAL A 58 -2.80 8.42 9.71
C VAL A 58 -2.28 7.05 9.26
N THR A 59 -3.19 6.16 8.83
CA THR A 59 -2.81 4.82 8.40
C THR A 59 -2.03 4.87 7.08
N LEU A 60 -2.49 5.71 6.14
CA LEU A 60 -1.86 5.93 4.85
C LEU A 60 -0.49 6.60 5.02
N GLU A 61 -0.36 7.59 5.91
CA GLU A 61 0.91 8.22 6.23
C GLU A 61 1.95 7.22 6.70
N ALA A 62 1.60 6.39 7.68
CA ALA A 62 2.50 5.37 8.20
C ALA A 62 2.89 4.36 7.10
N GLN A 63 1.92 3.90 6.31
CA GLN A 63 2.16 2.97 5.22
C GLN A 63 3.04 3.56 4.13
N LEU A 64 2.81 4.79 3.70
CA LEU A 64 3.58 5.43 2.64
C LEU A 64 5.01 5.76 3.08
N LYS A 65 5.21 6.19 4.33
CA LYS A 65 6.54 6.44 4.89
C LYS A 65 7.42 5.19 4.96
N GLU A 66 6.83 4.00 5.06
CA GLU A 66 7.55 2.73 5.00
C GLU A 66 7.65 2.19 3.56
N LYS A 67 6.54 2.23 2.83
CA LYS A 67 6.40 1.62 1.50
C LYS A 67 7.24 2.34 0.44
N LEU A 68 7.17 3.67 0.39
CA LEU A 68 7.81 4.44 -0.68
C LEU A 68 9.35 4.32 -0.65
N PRO A 69 10.05 4.49 0.49
CA PRO A 69 11.50 4.29 0.52
C PRO A 69 11.93 2.86 0.16
N ARG A 70 11.14 1.85 0.59
CA ARG A 70 11.42 0.45 0.23
C ARG A 70 11.32 0.23 -1.27
N LEU A 71 10.23 0.67 -1.89
CA LEU A 71 10.03 0.51 -3.34
C LEU A 71 11.13 1.22 -4.15
N LEU A 72 11.53 2.42 -3.73
CA LEU A 72 12.59 3.18 -4.40
C LEU A 72 13.97 2.55 -4.20
N HIS A 73 14.26 1.99 -3.02
CA HIS A 73 15.48 1.23 -2.80
C HIS A 73 15.54 -0.02 -3.70
N GLU A 74 14.44 -0.76 -3.81
CA GLU A 74 14.34 -1.93 -4.70
C GLU A 74 14.49 -1.54 -6.18
N ALA A 75 13.90 -0.42 -6.59
CA ALA A 75 14.05 0.12 -7.94
C ALA A 75 15.50 0.52 -8.23
N GLY A 76 16.14 1.27 -7.33
CA GLY A 76 17.55 1.66 -7.45
C GLY A 76 18.50 0.47 -7.53
N ALA A 77 18.27 -0.57 -6.73
CA ALA A 77 19.03 -1.81 -6.80
C ALA A 77 18.80 -2.55 -8.14
N THR A 78 17.58 -2.53 -8.66
CA THR A 78 17.23 -3.15 -9.95
C THR A 78 17.92 -2.45 -11.12
N LEU A 79 17.90 -1.10 -11.13
CA LEU A 79 18.60 -0.30 -12.15
C LEU A 79 20.09 -0.65 -12.20
N TYR A 80 20.72 -0.75 -11.03
CA TYR A 80 22.13 -1.13 -10.91
C TYR A 80 22.40 -2.56 -11.41
N VAL A 81 21.60 -3.54 -10.99
CA VAL A 81 21.80 -4.96 -11.37
C VAL A 81 21.58 -5.19 -12.87
N LYS A 82 20.62 -4.49 -13.47
CA LYS A 82 20.32 -4.62 -14.90
C LYS A 82 21.21 -3.76 -15.79
N GLY A 83 22.01 -2.86 -15.22
CA GLY A 83 22.82 -1.91 -15.99
C GLY A 83 21.95 -0.93 -16.79
N GLU A 84 20.76 -0.61 -16.26
CA GLU A 84 19.82 0.36 -16.85
C GLU A 84 20.09 1.79 -16.34
N ALA A 85 20.98 1.94 -15.35
CA ALA A 85 21.47 3.23 -14.90
C ALA A 85 22.54 3.80 -15.84
N ASP A 86 22.65 5.12 -15.86
CA ASP A 86 23.68 5.84 -16.64
C ASP A 86 25.12 5.65 -16.09
N THR A 87 25.27 4.88 -15.01
CA THR A 87 26.54 4.60 -14.33
C THR A 87 26.56 3.23 -13.66
N GLU A 88 27.78 2.70 -13.46
CA GLU A 88 28.06 1.54 -12.61
C GLU A 88 28.18 1.90 -11.12
N SER A 89 27.86 3.13 -10.72
CA SER A 89 27.80 3.51 -9.31
C SER A 89 26.39 3.23 -8.75
N PRO A 90 26.22 2.66 -7.55
CA PRO A 90 24.89 2.49 -6.97
C PRO A 90 24.23 3.83 -6.67
N ALA A 91 22.90 3.88 -6.79
CA ALA A 91 22.13 5.03 -6.36
C ALA A 91 22.18 5.17 -4.83
N LEU A 92 22.36 6.39 -4.34
CA LEU A 92 22.46 6.71 -2.92
C LEU A 92 21.24 7.50 -2.43
N ARG A 93 20.64 8.30 -3.30
CA ARG A 93 19.53 9.19 -2.96
C ARG A 93 18.56 9.28 -4.13
N VAL A 94 17.28 9.44 -3.83
CA VAL A 94 16.25 9.82 -4.80
C VAL A 94 15.83 11.26 -4.59
N GLU A 95 15.64 12.00 -5.68
CA GLU A 95 15.00 13.32 -5.72
C GLU A 95 13.72 13.22 -6.56
N LEU A 96 12.62 13.66 -5.96
CA LEU A 96 11.34 13.88 -6.63
C LEU A 96 11.12 15.38 -6.73
N VAL A 97 10.63 15.83 -7.87
CA VAL A 97 10.36 17.25 -8.12
C VAL A 97 8.90 17.40 -8.47
N THR A 98 8.32 18.52 -8.06
CA THR A 98 6.94 18.87 -8.41
C THR A 98 6.89 19.78 -9.64
N ASP A 99 6.12 19.38 -10.63
CA ASP A 99 5.89 20.14 -11.87
C ASP A 99 4.52 20.86 -11.82
N PRO A 100 4.40 22.12 -12.27
CA PRO A 100 3.15 22.88 -12.22
C PRO A 100 2.22 22.60 -13.42
N ASN A 101 2.59 21.74 -14.35
CA ASN A 101 1.90 21.60 -15.64
C ASN A 101 0.65 20.70 -15.60
N TYR A 102 0.26 20.18 -14.44
CA TYR A 102 -0.94 19.35 -14.33
C TYR A 102 -2.20 20.22 -14.13
N GLU A 103 -3.26 19.92 -14.88
CA GLU A 103 -4.52 20.68 -14.83
C GLU A 103 -5.27 20.49 -13.50
N ASP A 104 -5.01 19.39 -12.78
CA ASP A 104 -5.69 18.97 -11.56
C ASP A 104 -4.96 19.34 -10.27
N GLY A 105 -3.69 19.77 -10.32
CA GLY A 105 -2.96 20.22 -9.14
C GLY A 105 -1.44 20.19 -9.26
N VAL A 106 -0.77 20.19 -8.11
CA VAL A 106 0.68 19.98 -8.00
C VAL A 106 0.90 18.68 -7.24
N TYR A 107 1.72 17.80 -7.81
CA TYR A 107 1.98 16.47 -7.27
C TYR A 107 3.48 16.19 -7.30
N TRP A 108 3.92 15.26 -6.45
CA TRP A 108 5.17 14.57 -6.68
C TRP A 108 5.04 13.76 -7.96
N ASP A 109 5.92 14.09 -8.91
CA ASP A 109 5.90 13.53 -10.26
C ASP A 109 6.40 12.08 -10.27
N ASP A 110 5.94 11.29 -11.25
CA ASP A 110 6.47 9.96 -11.54
C ASP A 110 7.83 10.00 -12.25
N THR A 111 8.29 11.19 -12.64
CA THR A 111 9.68 11.45 -12.99
C THR A 111 10.56 11.55 -11.75
N VAL A 112 11.39 10.52 -11.55
CA VAL A 112 12.21 10.31 -10.36
C VAL A 112 13.69 10.32 -10.71
N TYR A 113 14.48 11.11 -9.98
CA TYR A 113 15.92 11.23 -10.20
C TYR A 113 16.70 10.40 -9.17
N PHE A 114 17.42 9.39 -9.65
CA PHE A 114 18.37 8.63 -8.83
C PHE A 114 19.75 9.30 -8.88
N HIS A 115 20.24 9.74 -7.71
CA HIS A 115 21.56 10.34 -7.55
C HIS A 115 22.56 9.28 -7.13
N HIS A 116 23.64 9.15 -7.90
CA HIS A 116 24.66 8.13 -7.71
C HIS A 116 25.92 8.68 -7.03
N GLY A 117 26.75 7.78 -6.50
CA GLY A 117 27.97 8.16 -5.75
C GLY A 117 29.05 8.85 -6.59
N ASP A 118 28.97 8.72 -7.91
CA ASP A 118 29.87 9.37 -8.88
C ASP A 118 29.33 10.71 -9.40
N THR A 119 28.25 11.23 -8.81
CA THR A 119 27.52 12.45 -9.22
C THR A 119 26.65 12.32 -10.47
N THR A 120 26.61 11.14 -11.10
CA THR A 120 25.67 10.86 -12.18
C THR A 120 24.23 10.87 -11.64
N VAL A 121 23.28 11.26 -12.49
CA VAL A 121 21.85 11.24 -12.19
C VAL A 121 21.17 10.44 -13.29
N THR A 122 20.43 9.39 -12.90
CA THR A 122 19.57 8.62 -13.81
C THR A 122 18.13 9.09 -13.61
N ASP A 123 17.44 9.47 -14.68
CA ASP A 123 16.00 9.75 -14.64
C ASP A 123 15.19 8.48 -14.91
N VAL A 124 14.12 8.29 -14.15
CA VAL A 124 13.26 7.11 -14.25
C VAL A 124 11.82 7.55 -14.16
N ASP A 125 11.04 7.07 -15.12
CA ASP A 125 9.60 7.24 -15.17
C ASP A 125 8.92 6.04 -14.51
N PHE A 126 8.04 6.32 -13.54
CA PHE A 126 7.26 5.34 -12.80
C PHE A 126 5.76 5.39 -13.10
N GLU A 127 5.34 6.01 -14.21
CA GLU A 127 3.93 6.07 -14.63
C GLU A 127 3.32 4.64 -14.66
N GLY A 128 2.16 4.49 -14.05
CA GLY A 128 1.42 3.21 -14.00
C GLY A 128 2.10 2.11 -13.17
N THR A 129 3.09 2.45 -12.35
CA THR A 129 3.72 1.50 -11.41
C THR A 129 3.22 1.71 -9.98
N GLU A 130 3.53 0.74 -9.11
CA GLU A 130 3.21 0.86 -7.68
C GLU A 130 3.93 2.06 -7.01
N ILE A 131 5.07 2.50 -7.56
CA ILE A 131 5.76 3.71 -7.09
C ILE A 131 4.97 4.96 -7.49
N GLY A 132 4.50 5.03 -8.73
CA GLY A 132 3.63 6.12 -9.20
C GLY A 132 2.35 6.24 -8.36
N ASP A 133 1.70 5.11 -8.08
CA ASP A 133 0.51 5.08 -7.21
C ASP A 133 0.82 5.59 -5.79
N ALA A 134 1.95 5.15 -5.21
CA ALA A 134 2.37 5.59 -3.88
C ALA A 134 2.71 7.09 -3.83
N LEU A 135 3.28 7.66 -4.90
CA LEU A 135 3.57 9.09 -5.01
C LEU A 135 2.30 9.92 -5.15
N ALA A 136 1.31 9.43 -5.91
CA ALA A 136 0.00 10.05 -6.00
C ALA A 136 -0.69 10.08 -4.62
N ASP A 137 -0.65 8.98 -3.88
CA ASP A 137 -1.19 8.92 -2.52
C ASP A 137 -0.42 9.83 -1.55
N TYR A 138 0.90 9.90 -1.66
CA TYR A 138 1.72 10.80 -0.84
C TYR A 138 1.37 12.26 -1.09
N SER A 139 1.14 12.65 -2.35
CA SER A 139 0.75 14.01 -2.72
C SER A 139 -0.64 14.41 -2.20
N ARG A 140 -1.54 13.45 -1.96
CA ARG A 140 -2.85 13.70 -1.34
C ARG A 140 -2.73 13.98 0.16
N LEU A 141 -1.77 13.32 0.81
CA LEU A 141 -1.49 13.46 2.23
C LEU A 141 -0.71 14.73 2.55
N ASP A 142 0.40 14.95 1.84
CA ASP A 142 1.25 16.13 1.96
C ASP A 142 1.23 16.89 0.64
N ARG A 143 0.24 17.78 0.50
CA ARG A 143 -0.01 18.53 -0.74
C ARG A 143 1.20 19.43 -1.04
N PRO A 144 2.00 19.09 -2.07
CA PRO A 144 3.20 19.87 -2.35
C PRO A 144 2.81 21.23 -2.93
N VAL A 145 3.73 22.19 -2.77
CA VAL A 145 3.71 23.43 -3.54
C VAL A 145 4.61 23.28 -4.75
N HIS A 146 4.35 24.03 -5.81
CA HIS A 146 5.17 24.01 -7.01
C HIS A 146 6.64 24.30 -6.68
N GLY A 147 7.55 23.49 -7.23
CA GLY A 147 8.99 23.63 -7.03
C GLY A 147 9.50 23.05 -5.70
N SER A 148 8.64 22.35 -4.96
CA SER A 148 9.04 21.50 -3.85
C SER A 148 9.83 20.29 -4.35
N ASN A 149 10.81 19.88 -3.55
CA ASN A 149 11.60 18.68 -3.73
C ASN A 149 11.43 17.73 -2.54
N LEU A 150 11.29 16.44 -2.82
CA LEU A 150 11.35 15.37 -1.82
C LEU A 150 12.65 14.61 -2.04
N PHE A 151 13.42 14.45 -0.98
CA PHE A 151 14.65 13.68 -1.00
C PHE A 151 14.49 12.45 -0.14
N ILE A 152 14.91 11.30 -0.67
CA ILE A 152 14.89 10.03 0.03
C ILE A 152 16.29 9.46 0.05
N ASP A 153 16.87 9.31 1.24
CA ASP A 153 18.14 8.62 1.42
C ASP A 153 17.89 7.11 1.33
N LEU A 154 18.53 6.44 0.36
CA LEU A 154 18.26 5.02 0.09
C LEU A 154 18.89 4.09 1.14
N ALA A 155 19.89 4.54 1.89
CA ALA A 155 20.53 3.73 2.91
C ALA A 155 19.71 3.67 4.21
N THR A 156 19.04 4.77 4.55
CA THR A 156 18.28 4.93 5.80
C THR A 156 16.77 4.90 5.60
N GLY A 157 16.30 5.17 4.38
CA GLY A 157 14.89 5.42 4.08
C GLY A 157 14.38 6.77 4.59
N GLU A 158 15.26 7.65 5.07
CA GLU A 158 14.87 8.96 5.58
C GLU A 158 14.31 9.83 4.45
N ILE A 159 13.11 10.37 4.67
CA ILE A 159 12.44 11.30 3.77
C ILE A 159 12.62 12.72 4.31
N SER A 160 13.11 13.62 3.45
CA SER A 160 13.24 15.04 3.78
C SER A 160 12.66 15.90 2.67
N ALA A 161 11.88 16.91 3.05
CA ALA A 161 11.39 17.93 2.11
C ALA A 161 12.39 19.08 2.05
N GLY A 162 12.62 19.61 0.84
CA GLY A 162 13.47 20.77 0.62
C GLY A 162 12.92 21.65 -0.50
N SER A 163 13.24 22.93 -0.47
CA SER A 163 13.00 23.82 -1.59
C SER A 163 14.31 23.99 -2.34
N ARG A 164 14.35 23.72 -3.65
CA ARG A 164 15.51 24.09 -4.49
C ARG A 164 15.62 25.63 -4.67
N TRP A 165 14.63 26.36 -4.16
CA TRP A 165 14.39 27.80 -4.37
C TRP A 165 14.34 28.62 -3.06
N ALA A 166 14.91 28.13 -1.96
CA ALA A 166 15.28 29.02 -0.86
C ALA A 166 16.62 29.70 -1.21
N ALA A 167 16.56 30.70 -2.08
CA ALA A 167 17.64 31.65 -2.31
C ALA A 167 17.66 32.71 -1.20
#